data_AF-A0A5D3YQB6-F1
#
_entry.id   AF-A0A5D3YQB6-F1
#
_cell.length_a   1.000
_cell.length_b   1.000
_cell.length_c   1.000
_cell.angle_alpha   90.00
_cell.angle_beta   90.00
_cell.angle_gamma   90.00
#
_symmetry.space_group_name_H-M   'P 1'
#
loop_
_entity.id
_entity.type
_entity.pdbx_description
1 polymer ?
#
loop_
_entity_poly.entity_id
_entity_poly.type
_entity_poly.pdbx_seq_one_letter_code
_entity_poly.pdbx_strand_id
1 'polypeptide(L)'
;MSKSTLLSKIRTEIRRRNYSYQTEQAYTKWVVRFAKYHDLTHPKEMGEEEVVAYLNYLAHEQSVAASTQNQALCSILFLYEHVLQQPLEKLNNFKRADKPSVI
;
A
#
# COMPACT_ATOMS: atom_id res chain seq x y z
N MET A 1 19.35 -15.25 -6.37
CA MET A 1 18.71 -14.14 -5.64
C MET A 1 17.27 -14.55 -5.35
N SER A 2 16.88 -14.73 -4.09
CA SER A 2 15.49 -15.08 -3.73
C SER A 2 14.56 -14.02 -4.29
N LYS A 3 13.71 -14.42 -5.25
CA LYS A 3 12.58 -13.62 -5.71
C LYS A 3 11.76 -13.32 -4.45
N SER A 4 11.67 -12.06 -4.03
CA SER A 4 10.80 -11.69 -2.90
C SER A 4 9.38 -12.17 -3.22
N THR A 5 8.94 -13.22 -2.51
CA THR A 5 7.69 -13.93 -2.79
C THR A 5 6.50 -12.97 -2.71
N LEU A 6 6.57 -11.97 -1.82
CA LEU A 6 5.56 -10.93 -1.67
C LEU A 6 5.45 -10.03 -2.90
N LEU A 7 6.56 -9.49 -3.40
CA LEU A 7 6.54 -8.60 -4.58
C LEU A 7 6.05 -9.32 -5.82
N SER A 8 6.39 -10.61 -5.97
CA SER A 8 5.84 -11.43 -7.04
C SER A 8 4.32 -11.59 -6.92
N LYS A 9 3.78 -11.87 -5.72
CA LYS A 9 2.33 -11.96 -5.49
C LYS A 9 1.60 -10.64 -5.80
N ILE A 10 2.17 -9.50 -5.37
CA ILE A 10 1.61 -8.17 -5.68
C ILE A 10 1.51 -7.96 -7.19
N ARG A 11 2.61 -8.20 -7.93
CA ARG A 11 2.61 -8.05 -9.40
C ARG A 11 1.58 -8.95 -10.07
N THR A 12 1.47 -10.21 -9.64
CA THR A 12 0.48 -11.15 -10.17
C THR A 12 -0.94 -10.64 -9.93
N GLU A 13 -1.28 -10.19 -8.72
CA GLU A 13 -2.62 -9.68 -8.41
C GLU A 13 -2.95 -8.38 -9.15
N ILE A 14 -1.98 -7.47 -9.29
CA ILE A 14 -2.15 -6.22 -10.04
C ILE A 14 -2.44 -6.52 -11.52
N ARG A 15 -1.67 -7.43 -12.13
CA ARG A 15 -1.86 -7.85 -13.52
C ARG A 15 -3.18 -8.59 -13.73
N ARG A 16 -3.55 -9.47 -12.79
CA ARG A 16 -4.83 -10.21 -12.81
C ARG A 16 -6.02 -9.25 -12.85
N ARG A 17 -5.89 -8.08 -12.23
CA ARG A 17 -6.91 -7.03 -12.16
C ARG A 17 -6.80 -5.98 -13.27
N ASN A 18 -5.93 -6.20 -14.26
CA ASN A 18 -5.70 -5.30 -15.40
C ASN A 18 -5.31 -3.86 -15.01
N TYR A 19 -4.64 -3.68 -13.88
CA TYR A 19 -4.06 -2.38 -13.55
C TYR A 19 -2.88 -2.05 -14.48
N SER A 20 -2.63 -0.76 -14.65
CA SER A 20 -1.51 -0.28 -15.47
C SER A 20 -0.15 -0.71 -14.91
N TYR A 21 0.85 -0.79 -15.79
CA TYR A 21 2.24 -1.04 -15.37
C TYR A 21 2.77 0.06 -14.44
N GLN A 22 2.29 1.29 -14.60
CA GLN A 22 2.61 2.41 -13.72
C GLN A 22 2.07 2.16 -12.30
N THR A 23 0.84 1.64 -12.18
CA THR A 23 0.26 1.22 -10.90
C THR A 23 1.06 0.08 -10.27
N GLU A 24 1.49 -0.91 -11.06
CA GLU A 24 2.36 -1.99 -10.58
C GLU A 24 3.64 -1.44 -9.93
N GLN A 25 4.31 -0.53 -10.63
CA GLN A 25 5.54 0.08 -10.13
C GLN A 25 5.30 0.95 -8.89
N ALA A 26 4.22 1.74 -8.88
CA ALA A 26 3.88 2.58 -7.75
C ALA A 26 3.60 1.72 -6.50
N TYR A 27 2.76 0.70 -6.63
CA TYR A 27 2.35 -0.12 -5.50
C TYR A 27 3.52 -0.92 -4.92
N THR A 28 4.32 -1.55 -5.79
CA THR A 28 5.52 -2.27 -5.33
C THR A 28 6.51 -1.34 -4.63
N LYS A 29 6.73 -0.12 -5.12
CA LYS A 29 7.59 0.87 -4.46
C LYS A 29 7.05 1.26 -3.08
N TRP A 30 5.75 1.52 -2.95
CA TRP A 30 5.14 1.90 -1.69
C TRP A 30 5.18 0.78 -0.65
N VAL A 31 4.92 -0.46 -1.05
CA VAL A 31 5.01 -1.61 -0.15
C VAL A 31 6.45 -1.85 0.33
N VAL A 32 7.44 -1.69 -0.55
CA VAL A 32 8.86 -1.78 -0.13
C VAL A 32 9.22 -0.67 0.85
N ARG A 33 8.77 0.57 0.61
CA ARG A 33 9.02 1.69 1.54
C ARG A 33 8.35 1.47 2.89
N PHE A 34 7.12 0.97 2.90
CA PHE A 34 6.40 0.61 4.12
C PHE A 34 7.15 -0.45 4.93
N ALA A 35 7.56 -1.56 4.30
CA ALA A 35 8.34 -2.59 4.98
C ALA A 35 9.69 -2.06 5.51
N LYS A 36 10.36 -1.19 4.73
CA LYS A 36 11.63 -0.57 5.17
C LYS A 36 11.48 0.38 6.35
N TYR A 37 10.37 1.11 6.44
CA TYR A 37 10.09 1.99 7.57
C TYR A 37 9.93 1.19 8.88
N HIS A 38 9.41 -0.03 8.79
CA HIS A 38 9.26 -0.97 9.90
C HIS A 38 10.40 -2.01 9.96
N ASP A 39 11.64 -1.60 9.71
CA ASP A 39 12.84 -2.44 9.85
C ASP A 39 12.82 -3.77 9.06
N LEU A 40 12.20 -3.76 7.87
CA LEU A 40 12.00 -4.93 7.01
C LEU A 40 11.06 -5.99 7.61
N THR A 41 10.26 -5.65 8.61
CA THR A 41 9.20 -6.50 9.15
C THR A 41 8.22 -6.87 8.05
N HIS A 42 7.80 -8.14 8.02
CA HIS A 42 6.90 -8.60 6.97
C HIS A 42 5.51 -7.96 7.17
N PRO A 43 4.88 -7.37 6.15
CA PRO A 43 3.54 -6.77 6.25
C PRO A 43 2.39 -7.68 6.71
N LYS A 44 2.66 -8.96 6.98
CA LYS A 44 1.68 -9.92 7.50
C LYS A 44 1.68 -9.93 9.04
N GLU A 45 2.77 -9.45 9.64
CA GLU A 45 2.98 -9.34 11.08
C GLU A 45 2.60 -7.93 11.58
N MET A 46 2.14 -7.07 10.68
CA MET A 46 1.74 -5.70 10.94
C MET A 46 0.24 -5.54 10.69
N GLY A 47 -0.33 -4.46 11.20
CA GLY A 47 -1.74 -4.13 11.10
C GLY A 47 -1.97 -2.63 10.95
N GLU A 48 -3.10 -2.17 11.47
CA GLU A 48 -3.58 -0.80 11.26
C GLU A 48 -2.67 0.25 11.90
N GLU A 49 -2.11 -0.06 13.07
CA GLU A 49 -1.26 0.85 13.85
C GLU A 49 0.01 1.20 13.08
N GLU A 50 0.67 0.19 12.51
CA GLU A 50 1.88 0.35 11.70
C GLU A 50 1.60 1.13 10.41
N VAL A 51 0.43 0.93 9.81
CA VAL A 51 0.02 1.67 8.63
C VAL A 51 -0.23 3.14 8.97
N VAL A 52 -0.93 3.44 10.07
CA VAL A 52 -1.15 4.82 10.55
C VAL A 52 0.19 5.50 10.86
N ALA A 53 1.08 4.82 11.58
CA ALA A 53 2.41 5.35 11.91
C ALA A 53 3.19 5.73 10.64
N TYR A 54 3.19 4.85 9.64
CA TYR A 54 3.86 5.12 8.36
C TYR A 54 3.22 6.28 7.59
N LEU A 55 1.89 6.39 7.55
CA LEU A 55 1.21 7.49 6.87
C LEU A 55 1.43 8.84 7.57
N ASN A 56 1.51 8.85 8.89
CA ASN A 56 1.86 10.04 9.68
C ASN A 56 3.31 10.44 9.44
N TYR A 57 4.23 9.47 9.40
CA TYR A 57 5.62 9.73 9.01
C TYR A 57 5.72 10.38 7.63
N LEU A 58 4.95 9.91 6.65
CA LEU A 58 4.92 10.51 5.32
C LEU A 58 4.41 11.96 5.35
N ALA A 59 3.37 12.24 6.12
CA ALA A 59 2.77 13.57 6.20
C ALA A 59 3.63 14.59 6.97
N HIS A 60 4.23 14.17 8.08
CA HIS A 60 4.94 15.08 8.99
C HIS A 60 6.43 15.14 8.67
N GLU A 61 7.11 13.99 8.70
CA GLU A 61 8.57 13.95 8.56
C GLU A 61 9.02 14.11 7.11
N GLN A 62 8.32 13.46 6.18
CA GLN A 62 8.64 13.55 4.75
C GLN A 62 7.90 14.69 4.05
N SER A 63 6.94 15.34 4.73
CA SER A 63 6.15 16.47 4.21
C SER A 63 5.60 16.22 2.80
N VAL A 64 5.16 14.99 2.50
CA VAL A 64 4.69 14.64 1.16
C VAL A 64 3.33 15.24 0.85
N ALA A 65 3.06 15.52 -0.42
CA ALA A 65 1.74 15.97 -0.86
C ALA A 65 0.64 14.94 -0.53
N ALA A 66 -0.58 15.41 -0.26
CA ALA A 66 -1.73 14.55 0.06
C ALA A 66 -1.98 13.47 -1.01
N SER A 67 -1.80 13.78 -2.29
CA SER A 67 -1.91 12.82 -3.39
C SER A 67 -0.86 11.69 -3.31
N THR A 68 0.33 12.00 -2.81
CA THR A 68 1.42 11.05 -2.60
C THR A 68 1.11 10.13 -1.42
N GLN A 69 0.61 10.69 -0.32
CA GLN A 69 0.14 9.91 0.84
C GLN A 69 -1.02 8.98 0.44
N ASN A 70 -1.97 9.47 -0.37
CA ASN A 70 -3.08 8.67 -0.85
C ASN A 70 -2.62 7.50 -1.73
N GLN A 71 -1.61 7.68 -2.58
CA GLN A 71 -1.02 6.58 -3.34
C GLN A 71 -0.38 5.53 -2.42
N ALA A 72 0.31 5.95 -1.36
CA ALA A 72 0.85 5.05 -0.37
C ALA A 72 -0.25 4.26 0.35
N LEU A 73 -1.30 4.94 0.84
CA LEU A 73 -2.46 4.32 1.47
C LEU A 73 -3.12 3.30 0.54
N CYS A 74 -3.44 3.68 -0.71
CA CYS A 74 -4.06 2.77 -1.68
C CYS A 74 -3.21 1.53 -1.95
N SER A 75 -1.89 1.70 -2.04
CA SER A 75 -0.95 0.58 -2.26
C SER A 75 -0.94 -0.40 -1.09
N ILE A 76 -1.01 0.12 0.13
CA ILE A 76 -1.04 -0.68 1.36
C ILE A 76 -2.39 -1.38 1.51
N LEU A 77 -3.51 -0.67 1.32
CA LEU A 77 -4.84 -1.29 1.36
C LEU A 77 -4.96 -2.43 0.33
N PHE A 78 -4.47 -2.22 -0.89
CA PHE A 78 -4.42 -3.26 -1.92
C PHE A 78 -3.64 -4.51 -1.46
N LEU A 79 -2.48 -4.31 -0.83
CA LEU A 79 -1.67 -5.40 -0.30
C LEU A 79 -2.48 -6.23 0.72
N TYR A 80 -3.08 -5.58 1.70
CA TYR A 80 -3.82 -6.23 2.77
C TYR A 80 -5.10 -6.92 2.26
N GLU A 81 -5.88 -6.24 1.43
CA GLU A 81 -7.16 -6.73 0.91
C GLU A 81 -7.01 -7.85 -0.12
N HIS A 82 -6.02 -7.77 -1.01
CA HIS A 82 -5.97 -8.65 -2.18
C HIS A 82 -4.80 -9.63 -2.19
N VAL A 83 -3.70 -9.32 -1.50
CA VAL A 83 -2.50 -10.17 -1.50
C VAL A 83 -2.39 -10.96 -0.20
N LEU A 84 -2.59 -10.32 0.94
CA LEU A 84 -2.51 -10.95 2.26
C LEU A 84 -3.82 -11.56 2.73
N GLN A 85 -4.96 -11.15 2.15
CA GLN A 85 -6.30 -11.58 2.56
C GLN A 85 -6.57 -11.27 4.04
N GLN A 86 -6.07 -10.12 4.50
CA GLN A 86 -6.21 -9.61 5.87
C GLN A 86 -6.66 -8.14 5.78
N PRO A 87 -7.95 -7.87 5.52
CA PRO A 87 -8.43 -6.50 5.33
C PRO A 87 -8.24 -5.66 6.60
N LEU A 88 -7.83 -4.40 6.40
CA LEU A 88 -7.68 -3.40 7.47
C LEU A 88 -8.98 -2.61 7.62
N GLU A 89 -9.95 -3.19 8.35
CA GLU A 89 -11.32 -2.71 8.40
C GLU A 89 -11.47 -1.26 8.87
N LYS A 90 -10.69 -0.81 9.86
CA LYS A 90 -10.78 0.56 10.36
C LYS A 90 -10.14 1.56 9.41
N LEU A 91 -9.17 1.12 8.62
CA LEU A 91 -8.49 1.97 7.62
C LEU A 91 -9.25 2.07 6.29
N ASN A 92 -10.15 1.15 5.99
CA ASN A 92 -11.08 1.29 4.86
C ASN A 92 -11.96 2.55 4.97
N ASN A 93 -12.21 3.01 6.21
CA ASN A 93 -12.96 4.24 6.50
C ASN A 93 -12.08 5.50 6.56
N PHE A 94 -10.76 5.35 6.44
CA PHE A 94 -9.81 6.47 6.46
C PHE A 94 -9.87 7.19 5.11
N LYS A 95 -10.89 8.05 4.95
CA LYS A 95 -11.20 8.90 3.79
C LYS A 95 -10.68 8.31 2.47
N ARG A 96 -11.42 7.37 1.88
CA ARG A 96 -11.48 7.30 0.41
C ARG A 96 -11.88 8.70 -0.04
N ALA A 97 -10.92 9.52 -0.43
CA ALA A 97 -11.21 10.70 -1.23
C ALA A 97 -12.06 10.18 -2.40
N ASP A 98 -13.27 10.73 -2.53
CA ASP A 98 -14.30 10.23 -3.43
C ASP A 98 -13.65 9.82 -4.76
N LYS A 99 -13.82 8.54 -5.14
CA LYS A 99 -13.51 8.13 -6.50
C LYS A 99 -14.21 9.14 -7.41
N PRO A 100 -13.55 9.76 -8.39
CA PRO A 100 -14.29 10.47 -9.41
C PRO A 100 -15.24 9.45 -10.02
N SER A 101 -16.54 9.70 -9.86
CA SER A 101 -17.55 9.06 -10.69
C SER A 101 -17.16 9.40 -12.12
N VAL A 102 -16.63 8.41 -12.84
CA VAL A 102 -16.45 8.53 -14.28
C VAL A 102 -17.85 8.72 -14.84
N ILE A 103 -18.13 9.94 -15.32
CA ILE A 103 -19.32 10.31 -16.08
C ILE A 103 -19.24 9.65 -17.45
#